data_AF-A0A840RLZ1-F1
#
_entry.id   AF-A0A840RLZ1-F1
#
_cell.length_a   1.000
_cell.length_b   1.000
_cell.length_c   1.000
_cell.angle_alpha   90.00
_cell.angle_beta   90.00
_cell.angle_gamma   90.00
#
_symmetry.space_group_name_H-M   'P 1'
#
loop_
_entity.id
_entity.type
_entity.pdbx_description
1 polymer ?
#
loop_
_entity_poly.entity_id
_entity_poly.type
_entity_poly.pdbx_seq_one_letter_code
_entity_poly.pdbx_strand_id
1 'polypeptide(L)'
;MMKSTQWLTHDQLAFCVLKIYPELICGKDFWTSHPIERNQLAQTGPAIIAIWDTEVTQPTIKQIRRIWARHFEECLLGEAELNAAQTKLTLLAIANQHVNDYQDLIDIEEATDSDLKRQKEWKKFRANLNRVNQQNGWPLQPEWPQQPDDHTAR
;
A
#
# COMPACT_ATOMS: atom_id res chain seq x y z
N MET A 1 -17.47 7.07 -10.15
CA MET A 1 -18.71 6.26 -10.19
C MET A 1 -18.30 4.80 -10.13
N MET A 2 -18.65 4.07 -9.06
CA MET A 2 -18.38 2.63 -8.96
C MET A 2 -19.12 1.92 -10.11
N LYS A 3 -18.44 1.13 -10.95
CA LYS A 3 -19.13 0.27 -11.93
C LYS A 3 -20.09 -0.62 -11.15
N SER A 4 -21.32 -0.80 -11.61
CA SER A 4 -22.45 -1.37 -10.83
C SER A 4 -22.28 -2.82 -10.36
N THR A 5 -21.10 -3.41 -10.52
CA THR A 5 -20.77 -4.81 -10.21
C THR A 5 -19.58 -4.93 -9.24
N GLN A 6 -18.99 -3.83 -8.80
CA GLN A 6 -17.83 -3.89 -7.89
C GLN A 6 -18.30 -4.08 -6.45
N TRP A 7 -17.89 -5.20 -5.84
CA TRP A 7 -18.11 -5.46 -4.42
C TRP A 7 -17.13 -4.67 -3.56
N LEU A 8 -17.55 -4.34 -2.33
CA LEU A 8 -16.62 -3.91 -1.29
C LEU A 8 -15.61 -5.03 -1.03
N THR A 9 -14.36 -4.66 -0.79
CA THR A 9 -13.38 -5.56 -0.16
C THR A 9 -13.74 -5.78 1.31
N HIS A 10 -13.12 -6.77 1.96
CA HIS A 10 -13.32 -6.96 3.39
C HIS A 10 -12.86 -5.73 4.21
N ASP A 11 -11.73 -5.10 3.84
CA ASP A 11 -11.26 -3.87 4.48
C ASP A 11 -12.22 -2.69 4.31
N GLN A 12 -12.79 -2.51 3.12
CA GLN A 12 -13.77 -1.45 2.86
C GLN A 12 -15.07 -1.67 3.64
N LEU A 13 -15.48 -2.94 3.80
CA LEU A 13 -16.61 -3.27 4.67
C LEU A 13 -16.27 -2.97 6.14
N ALA A 14 -15.08 -3.34 6.61
CA ALA A 14 -14.64 -3.04 7.97
C ALA A 14 -14.59 -1.52 8.23
N PHE A 15 -14.05 -0.74 7.29
CA PHE A 15 -14.08 0.72 7.33
C PHE A 15 -15.51 1.25 7.50
N CYS A 16 -16.47 0.73 6.73
CA CYS A 16 -17.86 1.14 6.84
C CYS A 16 -18.45 0.82 8.22
N VAL A 17 -18.15 -0.35 8.78
CA VAL A 17 -18.59 -0.73 10.14
C VAL A 17 -17.99 0.22 11.18
N LEU A 18 -16.69 0.52 11.11
CA LEU A 18 -15.99 1.41 12.05
C LEU A 18 -16.47 2.86 11.96
N LYS A 19 -16.95 3.30 10.80
CA LYS A 19 -17.61 4.62 10.68
C LYS A 19 -18.97 4.69 11.36
N ILE A 20 -19.66 3.56 11.50
CA ILE A 20 -20.93 3.47 12.24
C ILE A 20 -20.66 3.31 13.73
N TYR A 21 -19.66 2.50 14.08
CA TYR A 21 -19.29 2.15 15.45
C TYR A 21 -17.78 2.37 15.68
N PRO A 22 -17.34 3.62 15.94
CA PRO A 22 -15.92 3.96 16.08
C PRO A 22 -15.22 3.32 17.28
N GLU A 23 -15.98 2.85 18.26
CA GLU A 23 -15.50 2.18 19.46
C GLU A 23 -15.19 0.69 19.28
N LEU A 24 -15.71 0.07 18.21
CA LEU A 24 -15.47 -1.35 17.94
C LEU A 24 -14.08 -1.55 17.32
N ILE A 25 -13.54 -2.75 17.51
CA ILE A 25 -12.24 -3.17 17.01
C ILE A 25 -12.46 -4.34 16.03
N CYS A 26 -12.10 -4.12 14.77
CA CYS A 26 -12.03 -5.21 13.78
C CYS A 26 -10.96 -6.21 14.20
N GLY A 27 -11.28 -7.50 14.20
CA GLY A 27 -10.40 -8.57 14.70
C GLY A 27 -10.58 -8.89 16.19
N LYS A 28 -11.51 -8.21 16.89
CA LYS A 28 -11.86 -8.48 18.28
C LYS A 28 -13.38 -8.51 18.48
N ASP A 29 -14.08 -7.44 18.10
CA ASP A 29 -15.53 -7.33 18.30
C ASP A 29 -16.30 -7.75 17.04
N PHE A 30 -15.65 -7.71 15.88
CA PHE A 30 -16.19 -8.22 14.62
C PHE A 30 -15.09 -8.59 13.62
N TRP A 31 -15.42 -9.41 12.63
CA TRP A 31 -14.53 -9.79 11.53
C TRP A 31 -15.26 -9.70 10.19
N THR A 32 -14.57 -9.21 9.18
CA THR A 32 -15.06 -9.16 7.79
C THR A 32 -14.27 -10.11 6.92
N SER A 33 -14.93 -10.72 5.95
CA SER A 33 -14.28 -11.57 4.95
C SER A 33 -14.93 -11.40 3.59
N HIS A 34 -14.26 -11.86 2.55
CA HIS A 34 -14.83 -12.02 1.21
C HIS A 34 -14.35 -13.35 0.62
N PRO A 35 -15.14 -14.00 -0.24
CA PRO A 35 -14.68 -15.19 -0.93
C PRO A 35 -13.60 -14.79 -1.95
N ILE A 36 -12.59 -15.63 -2.05
CA ILE A 36 -11.48 -15.47 -2.99
C ILE A 36 -11.32 -16.72 -3.84
N GLU A 37 -10.76 -16.55 -5.03
CA GLU A 37 -10.36 -17.68 -5.87
C GLU A 37 -9.19 -18.43 -5.21
N ARG A 38 -9.30 -19.76 -5.19
CA ARG A 38 -8.24 -20.63 -4.67
C ARG A 38 -6.95 -20.38 -5.46
N ASN A 39 -5.89 -19.98 -4.75
CA ASN A 39 -4.54 -19.69 -5.27
C ASN A 39 -4.34 -18.35 -6.02
N GLN A 40 -5.37 -17.55 -6.25
CA GLN A 40 -5.22 -16.29 -7.00
C GLN A 40 -5.51 -15.03 -6.17
N LEU A 41 -5.95 -15.17 -4.91
CA LEU A 41 -6.33 -14.08 -3.98
C LEU A 41 -7.35 -13.06 -4.54
N ALA A 42 -7.85 -13.27 -5.76
CA ALA A 42 -8.84 -12.43 -6.40
C ALA A 42 -10.20 -12.63 -5.74
N GLN A 43 -10.87 -11.53 -5.40
CA GLN A 43 -12.20 -11.57 -4.80
C GLN A 43 -13.24 -12.10 -5.80
N THR A 44 -14.03 -13.09 -5.39
CA THR A 44 -15.03 -13.79 -6.22
C THR A 44 -16.48 -13.55 -5.80
N GLY A 45 -16.70 -12.78 -4.73
CA GLY A 45 -18.02 -12.52 -4.18
C GLY A 45 -18.05 -11.33 -3.22
N PRO A 46 -19.22 -10.94 -2.71
CA PRO A 46 -19.35 -9.79 -1.83
C PRO A 46 -18.63 -10.01 -0.49
N ALA A 47 -18.10 -8.92 0.07
CA ALA A 47 -17.67 -8.93 1.47
C ALA A 47 -18.86 -9.08 2.41
N ILE A 48 -18.64 -9.82 3.51
CA ILE A 48 -19.60 -10.09 4.56
C ILE A 48 -18.97 -9.82 5.93
N ILE A 49 -19.81 -9.54 6.92
CA ILE A 49 -19.42 -9.59 8.33
C ILE A 49 -19.50 -11.06 8.73
N ALA A 50 -18.35 -11.71 8.85
CA ALA A 50 -18.23 -13.14 9.12
C ALA A 50 -18.53 -13.47 10.59
N ILE A 51 -18.13 -12.59 11.50
CA ILE A 51 -18.32 -12.73 12.94
C ILE A 51 -18.75 -11.38 13.51
N TRP A 52 -19.71 -11.42 14.44
CA TRP A 52 -20.20 -10.26 15.19
C TRP A 52 -20.28 -10.66 16.66
N ASP A 53 -19.32 -10.22 17.46
CA ASP A 53 -19.11 -10.63 18.85
C ASP A 53 -19.26 -9.42 19.78
N THR A 54 -20.43 -8.80 19.72
CA THR A 54 -20.78 -7.61 20.51
C THR A 54 -22.29 -7.49 20.69
N GLU A 55 -22.70 -6.78 21.72
CA GLU A 55 -24.11 -6.58 22.10
C GLU A 55 -24.82 -5.54 21.23
N VAL A 56 -24.07 -4.64 20.56
CA VAL A 56 -24.67 -3.64 19.68
C VAL A 56 -25.19 -4.30 18.40
N THR A 57 -26.29 -3.79 17.85
CA THR A 57 -26.92 -4.40 16.68
C THR A 57 -26.04 -4.30 15.43
N GLN A 58 -25.88 -5.42 14.72
CA GLN A 58 -25.13 -5.47 13.46
C GLN A 58 -25.70 -4.47 12.43
N PRO A 59 -24.84 -3.72 11.70
CA PRO A 59 -25.31 -2.72 10.76
C PRO A 59 -25.98 -3.37 9.55
N THR A 60 -27.09 -2.79 9.10
CA THR A 60 -27.79 -3.24 7.90
C THR A 60 -26.99 -2.90 6.63
N ILE A 61 -27.21 -3.65 5.55
CA ILE A 61 -26.61 -3.36 4.25
C ILE A 61 -26.95 -1.94 3.74
N LYS A 62 -28.11 -1.40 4.11
CA LYS A 62 -28.52 -0.03 3.77
C LYS A 62 -27.67 1.01 4.49
N GLN A 63 -27.33 0.78 5.77
CA GLN A 63 -26.42 1.63 6.52
C GLN A 63 -25.02 1.58 5.93
N ILE A 64 -24.49 0.38 5.66
CA ILE A 64 -23.17 0.19 5.02
C ILE A 64 -23.09 0.94 3.69
N ARG A 65 -24.07 0.75 2.79
CA ARG A 65 -24.11 1.46 1.50
C ARG A 65 -24.16 2.97 1.65
N ARG A 66 -24.87 3.49 2.65
CA ARG A 66 -24.95 4.93 2.93
C ARG A 66 -23.60 5.48 3.39
N ILE A 67 -22.90 4.77 4.27
CA ILE A 67 -21.57 5.15 4.73
C ILE A 67 -20.59 5.13 3.57
N TRP A 68 -20.58 4.04 2.79
CA TRP A 68 -19.73 3.94 1.61
C TRP A 68 -19.95 5.11 0.64
N ALA A 69 -21.20 5.40 0.28
CA ALA A 69 -21.53 6.50 -0.62
C ALA A 69 -21.03 7.88 -0.14
N ARG A 70 -20.84 8.07 1.17
CA ARG A 70 -20.37 9.32 1.77
C ARG A 70 -18.84 9.35 1.98
N HIS A 71 -18.23 8.21 2.27
CA HIS A 71 -16.85 8.15 2.76
C HIS A 71 -15.91 7.30 1.88
N PHE A 72 -16.36 6.81 0.73
CA PHE A 72 -15.51 5.96 -0.11
C PHE A 72 -14.21 6.66 -0.53
N GLU A 73 -14.23 7.96 -0.81
CA GLU A 73 -13.03 8.72 -1.18
C GLU A 73 -11.98 8.72 -0.06
N GLU A 74 -12.42 8.84 1.19
CA GLU A 74 -11.55 8.76 2.37
C GLU A 74 -10.91 7.36 2.49
N CYS A 75 -11.71 6.30 2.31
CA CYS A 75 -11.23 4.92 2.35
C CYS A 75 -10.20 4.66 1.25
N LEU A 76 -10.51 5.05 0.01
CA LEU A 76 -9.62 4.86 -1.14
C LEU A 76 -8.34 5.69 -1.01
N LEU A 77 -8.43 6.90 -0.45
CA LEU A 77 -7.25 7.72 -0.19
C LEU A 77 -6.34 7.05 0.85
N GLY A 78 -6.89 6.58 1.97
CA GLY A 78 -6.12 5.86 2.99
C GLY A 78 -5.48 4.57 2.45
N GLU A 79 -6.21 3.79 1.66
CA GLU A 79 -5.66 2.62 0.96
C GLU A 79 -4.49 3.01 0.04
N ALA A 80 -4.64 4.09 -0.73
CA ALA A 80 -3.58 4.60 -1.61
C ALA A 80 -2.35 5.08 -0.82
N GLU A 81 -2.53 5.77 0.30
CA GLU A 81 -1.44 6.20 1.17
C GLU A 81 -0.65 5.02 1.73
N LEU A 82 -1.33 4.00 2.25
CA LEU A 82 -0.70 2.79 2.77
C LEU A 82 0.09 2.05 1.69
N ASN A 83 -0.53 1.85 0.52
CA ASN A 83 0.12 1.18 -0.61
C ASN A 83 1.35 1.95 -1.10
N ALA A 84 1.21 3.26 -1.33
CA ALA A 84 2.32 4.08 -1.80
C ALA A 84 3.44 4.17 -0.76
N ALA A 85 3.11 4.28 0.53
CA ALA A 85 4.09 4.26 1.61
C ALA A 85 4.86 2.93 1.65
N GLN A 86 4.17 1.80 1.53
CA GLN A 86 4.79 0.48 1.49
C GLN A 86 5.72 0.31 0.28
N THR A 87 5.29 0.73 -0.92
CA THR A 87 6.13 0.74 -2.12
C THR A 87 7.38 1.60 -1.90
N LYS A 88 7.24 2.81 -1.35
CA LYS A 88 8.37 3.68 -1.04
C LYS A 88 9.36 3.02 -0.08
N LEU A 89 8.88 2.37 0.98
CA LEU A 89 9.73 1.67 1.95
C LEU A 89 10.52 0.53 1.28
N THR A 90 9.86 -0.29 0.45
CA THR A 90 10.51 -1.36 -0.30
C THR A 90 11.59 -0.82 -1.24
N LEU A 91 11.30 0.23 -2.01
CA LEU A 91 12.27 0.85 -2.93
C LEU A 91 13.43 1.51 -2.19
N LEU A 92 13.19 2.13 -1.03
CA LEU A 92 14.24 2.68 -0.19
C LEU A 92 15.16 1.60 0.38
N ALA A 93 14.61 0.45 0.78
CA ALA A 93 15.39 -0.69 1.25
C ALA A 93 16.32 -1.22 0.14
N ILE A 94 15.80 -1.42 -1.08
CA ILE A 94 16.58 -1.80 -2.26
C ILE A 94 17.68 -0.77 -2.53
N ALA A 95 17.34 0.51 -2.58
CA ALA A 95 18.31 1.58 -2.84
C ALA A 95 19.41 1.64 -1.77
N ASN A 96 19.07 1.44 -0.50
CA ASN A 96 20.04 1.40 0.59
C ASN A 96 21.02 0.24 0.44
N GLN A 97 20.53 -0.95 0.09
CA GLN A 97 21.37 -2.12 -0.14
C GLN A 97 22.42 -1.83 -1.21
N HIS A 98 22.00 -1.41 -2.41
CA HIS A 98 22.94 -1.11 -3.49
C HIS A 98 23.91 0.03 -3.15
N VAL A 99 23.43 1.10 -2.48
CA VAL A 99 24.34 2.17 -2.04
C VAL A 99 25.43 1.64 -1.12
N ASN A 100 25.09 0.75 -0.20
CA ASN A 100 26.05 0.15 0.73
C ASN A 100 27.00 -0.80 -0.01
N ASP A 101 26.49 -1.69 -0.87
CA ASP A 101 27.31 -2.64 -1.63
C ASP A 101 28.43 -1.94 -2.43
N TYR A 102 28.12 -0.83 -3.11
CA TYR A 102 29.16 -0.05 -3.80
C TYR A 102 30.00 0.81 -2.85
N GLN A 103 29.45 1.28 -1.73
CA GLN A 103 30.21 2.02 -0.73
C GLN A 103 31.27 1.13 -0.08
N ASP A 104 30.97 -0.14 0.18
CA ASP A 104 31.91 -1.10 0.73
C ASP A 104 33.14 -1.26 -0.17
N LEU A 105 32.94 -1.36 -1.50
CA LEU A 105 34.04 -1.40 -2.48
C LEU A 105 34.87 -0.11 -2.50
N ILE A 106 34.23 1.04 -2.30
CA ILE A 106 34.91 2.34 -2.26
C ILE A 106 35.74 2.46 -0.99
N ASP A 107 35.20 2.00 0.14
CA ASP A 107 35.83 2.10 1.46
C ASP A 107 37.09 1.21 1.56
N ILE A 108 37.13 0.11 0.80
CA ILE A 108 38.32 -0.76 0.67
C ILE A 108 39.22 -0.40 -0.54
N GLU A 109 38.93 0.71 -1.23
CA GLU A 109 39.67 1.18 -2.40
C GLU A 109 39.71 0.20 -3.60
N GLU A 110 38.72 -0.71 -3.70
CA GLU A 110 38.59 -1.69 -4.81
C GLU A 110 37.54 -1.29 -5.85
N ALA A 111 36.85 -0.16 -5.66
CA ALA A 111 35.82 0.31 -6.57
C ALA A 111 36.37 0.73 -7.94
N THR A 112 35.72 0.25 -9.01
CA THR A 112 35.95 0.74 -10.37
C THR A 112 35.24 2.07 -10.62
N ASP A 113 35.59 2.76 -11.71
CA ASP A 113 34.84 3.94 -12.17
C ASP A 113 33.35 3.63 -12.42
N SER A 114 33.04 2.40 -12.81
CA SER A 114 31.65 1.94 -12.97
C SER A 114 30.93 1.88 -11.63
N ASP A 115 31.55 1.30 -10.60
CA ASP A 115 30.98 1.22 -9.25
C ASP A 115 30.74 2.61 -8.66
N LEU A 116 31.70 3.54 -8.83
CA LEU A 116 31.54 4.94 -8.42
C LEU A 116 30.35 5.62 -9.10
N LYS A 117 30.14 5.35 -10.40
CA LYS A 117 29.00 5.87 -11.17
C LYS A 117 27.69 5.28 -10.66
N ARG A 118 27.63 3.96 -10.45
CA ARG A 118 26.44 3.27 -9.93
C ARG A 118 26.05 3.75 -8.55
N GLN A 119 27.03 3.90 -7.65
CA GLN A 119 26.78 4.44 -6.32
C GLN A 119 26.11 5.81 -6.38
N LYS A 120 26.57 6.70 -7.27
CA LYS A 120 25.97 8.03 -7.46
C LYS A 120 24.55 7.94 -8.03
N GLU A 121 24.29 7.05 -8.98
CA GLU A 121 22.96 6.80 -9.54
C GLU A 121 21.98 6.32 -8.45
N TRP A 122 22.37 5.34 -7.65
CA TRP A 122 21.57 4.83 -6.53
C TRP A 122 21.34 5.86 -5.42
N LYS A 123 22.36 6.68 -5.08
CA LYS A 123 22.20 7.81 -4.14
C LYS A 123 21.20 8.84 -4.67
N LYS A 124 21.21 9.16 -5.96
CA LYS A 124 20.23 10.06 -6.60
C LYS A 124 18.82 9.46 -6.58
N PHE A 125 18.69 8.18 -6.94
CA PHE A 125 17.42 7.46 -6.89
C PHE A 125 16.82 7.49 -5.47
N ARG A 126 17.60 7.13 -4.44
CA ARG A 126 17.19 7.22 -3.03
C ARG A 126 16.75 8.62 -2.62
N ALA A 127 17.51 9.65 -3.01
CA ALA A 127 17.16 11.03 -2.71
C ALA A 127 15.84 11.46 -3.37
N ASN A 128 15.57 11.00 -4.59
CA ASN A 128 14.31 11.27 -5.30
C ASN A 128 13.14 10.53 -4.66
N LEU A 129 13.30 9.26 -4.27
CA LEU A 129 12.28 8.50 -3.53
C LEU A 129 11.81 9.23 -2.26
N ASN A 130 12.74 9.83 -1.52
CA ASN A 130 12.41 10.57 -0.30
C ASN A 130 11.47 11.76 -0.53
N ARG A 131 11.42 12.30 -1.76
CA ARG A 131 10.58 13.45 -2.14
C ARG A 131 9.28 13.05 -2.83
N VAL A 132 9.04 11.76 -3.12
CA VAL A 132 7.84 11.30 -3.86
C VAL A 132 6.54 11.74 -3.17
N ASN A 133 6.50 11.72 -1.83
CA ASN A 133 5.32 12.16 -1.06
C ASN A 133 5.10 13.69 -1.05
N GLN A 134 5.98 14.46 -1.69
CA GLN A 134 5.82 15.91 -1.89
C GLN A 134 5.29 16.25 -3.30
N GLN A 135 5.12 15.24 -4.17
CA GLN A 135 4.56 15.44 -5.50
C GLN A 135 3.05 15.68 -5.43
N ASN A 136 2.52 16.45 -6.39
CA ASN A 136 1.07 16.67 -6.51
C ASN A 136 0.27 15.38 -6.76
N GLY A 137 0.89 14.36 -7.34
CA GLY A 137 0.27 13.06 -7.60
C GLY A 137 0.17 12.15 -6.37
N TRP A 138 0.81 12.50 -5.26
CA TRP A 138 0.73 11.70 -4.04
C TRP A 138 -0.68 11.75 -3.43
N PRO A 139 -1.24 10.63 -2.92
CA PRO A 139 -0.76 9.24 -2.99
C PRO A 139 -1.35 8.45 -4.17
N LEU A 140 -2.28 9.04 -4.93
CA LEU A 140 -3.11 8.32 -5.91
C LEU A 140 -2.38 7.98 -7.20
N GLN A 141 -1.49 8.86 -7.65
CA GLN A 141 -0.73 8.75 -8.90
C GLN A 141 0.69 9.31 -8.73
N PRO A 142 1.50 8.78 -7.79
CA PRO A 142 2.88 9.22 -7.62
C PRO A 142 3.72 8.87 -8.86
N GLU A 143 4.59 9.80 -9.25
CA GLU A 143 5.59 9.56 -10.27
C GLU A 143 6.83 8.95 -9.61
N TRP A 144 6.97 7.63 -9.73
CA TRP A 144 8.11 6.92 -9.16
C TRP A 144 9.38 7.21 -9.97
N PRO A 145 10.52 7.53 -9.32
CA PRO A 145 11.79 7.64 -10.03
C PRO A 145 12.13 6.29 -10.69
N GLN A 146 12.82 6.33 -11.82
CA GLN A 146 13.29 5.12 -12.48
C GLN A 146 14.42 4.50 -11.66
N GLN A 147 14.31 3.20 -11.37
CA GLN A 147 15.38 2.44 -10.73
C GLN A 147 16.61 2.39 -11.66
N PRO A 148 17.83 2.61 -11.14
CA PRO A 148 19.04 2.42 -11.94
C PRO A 148 19.15 0.98 -12.44
N ASP A 149 19.57 0.80 -13.70
CA ASP A 149 19.85 -0.53 -14.23
C ASP A 149 21.08 -1.11 -13.56
N ASP A 150 20.93 -2.23 -12.86
CA ASP A 150 22.06 -2.96 -12.30
C ASP A 150 22.47 -4.08 -13.26
N HIS A 151 22.97 -3.69 -14.44
CA HIS A 151 23.72 -4.64 -15.26
C HIS A 151 25.03 -4.91 -14.54
N THR A 152 25.06 -6.00 -13.76
CA THR A 152 26.28 -6.62 -13.25
C THR A 152 27.09 -7.15 -14.43
N ALA A 153 27.76 -6.25 -15.16
CA ALA A 153 28.95 -6.63 -15.90
C ALA A 153 30.07 -6.73 -14.88
N ARG A 154 30.20 -7.91 -14.27
CA ARG A 154 31.47 -8.38 -13.73
C ARG A 154 32.03 -9.40 -14.70
#